data_AF-A0A656Z6T0-F1
#
_entry.id   AF-A0A656Z6T0-F1
#
_cell.length_a   1.000
_cell.length_b   1.000
_cell.length_c   1.000
_cell.angle_alpha   90.00
_cell.angle_beta   90.00
_cell.angle_gamma   90.00
#
_symmetry.space_group_name_H-M   'P 1'
#
loop_
_entity.id
_entity.type
_entity.pdbx_description
1 polymer ?
#
loop_
_entity_poly.entity_id
_entity_poly.type
_entity_poly.pdbx_seq_one_letter_code
_entity_poly.pdbx_strand_id
1 'polypeptide(L)'
;MTDFIFMVRDSSYMFVTGPDVVKTVTNEIVTAEELGGASTHTKKSSVADGAFENDIEALEQVRILFDFLPLNNREKPPLALSSMTPRVLKCGLIR
;
A
#
# COMPACT_ATOMS: atom_id res chain seq x y z
N MET A 1 1.44 6.40 -11.80
CA MET A 1 2.48 5.62 -11.10
C MET A 1 2.76 6.30 -9.78
N THR A 2 3.00 5.52 -8.73
CA THR A 2 3.21 5.98 -7.35
C THR A 2 4.46 5.31 -6.79
N ASP A 3 5.00 5.84 -5.70
CA ASP A 3 6.26 5.36 -5.11
C ASP A 3 6.07 4.10 -4.26
N PHE A 4 4.94 3.98 -3.55
CA PHE A 4 4.60 2.84 -2.71
C PHE A 4 3.19 2.33 -3.00
N ILE A 5 2.99 1.02 -2.86
CA ILE A 5 1.71 0.34 -3.02
C ILE A 5 1.48 -0.57 -1.82
N PHE A 6 0.40 -0.31 -1.08
CA PHE A 6 -0.06 -1.18 0.01
C PHE A 6 -1.40 -1.80 -0.34
N MET A 7 -1.55 -3.07 0.03
CA MET A 7 -2.74 -3.86 -0.24
C MET A 7 -3.35 -4.42 1.05
N VAL A 8 -4.64 -4.72 1.01
CA VAL A 8 -5.35 -5.39 2.11
C VAL A 8 -5.64 -6.83 1.70
N ARG A 9 -5.31 -7.78 2.57
CA ARG A 9 -5.50 -9.22 2.32
C ARG A 9 -6.98 -9.53 2.13
N ASP A 10 -7.28 -10.46 1.24
CA ASP A 10 -8.61 -11.01 0.95
C ASP A 10 -9.69 -10.01 0.50
N SER A 11 -9.37 -8.71 0.39
CA SER A 11 -10.31 -7.66 -0.04
C SER A 11 -9.83 -6.81 -1.21
N SER A 12 -8.54 -6.93 -1.59
CA SER A 12 -7.95 -6.15 -2.67
C SER A 12 -7.25 -7.03 -3.72
N TYR A 13 -7.46 -6.69 -5.00
CA TYR A 13 -6.90 -7.40 -6.15
C TYR A 13 -6.45 -6.42 -7.23
N MET A 14 -5.33 -6.70 -7.91
CA MET A 14 -4.87 -5.92 -9.06
C MET A 14 -4.44 -6.83 -10.20
N PHE A 15 -4.86 -6.52 -11.43
CA PHE A 15 -4.41 -7.20 -12.63
C PHE A 15 -4.72 -6.33 -13.86
N VAL A 16 -3.95 -6.49 -14.92
CA VAL A 16 -4.22 -5.79 -16.20
C VAL A 16 -5.45 -6.38 -16.89
N THR A 17 -5.57 -7.71 -16.84
CA THR A 17 -6.64 -8.49 -17.48
C THR A 17 -7.22 -9.45 -16.46
N GLY A 18 -8.55 -9.48 -16.34
CA GLY A 18 -9.24 -10.26 -15.31
C GLY A 18 -9.33 -11.77 -15.57
N PRO A 19 -9.71 -12.55 -14.54
CA PRO A 19 -9.74 -14.01 -14.59
C PRO A 19 -10.63 -14.60 -15.70
N ASP A 20 -11.76 -13.96 -15.98
CA ASP A 20 -12.69 -14.43 -17.03
C ASP A 20 -12.07 -14.35 -18.43
N VAL A 21 -11.28 -13.30 -18.68
CA VAL A 21 -10.56 -13.13 -19.95
C VAL A 21 -9.39 -14.11 -20.03
N VAL A 22 -8.66 -14.33 -18.94
CA VAL A 22 -7.62 -15.37 -18.87
C VAL A 22 -8.24 -16.73 -19.22
N LYS A 23 -9.36 -17.11 -18.58
CA LYS A 23 -10.06 -18.36 -18.86
C LYS A 23 -10.46 -18.53 -20.32
N THR A 24 -11.00 -17.48 -20.93
CA THR A 24 -11.49 -17.57 -22.32
C THR A 24 -10.37 -17.61 -23.36
N VAL A 25 -9.23 -16.96 -23.09
CA VAL A 25 -8.12 -16.87 -24.05
C VAL A 25 -7.10 -17.99 -23.88
N THR A 26 -6.80 -18.40 -22.65
CA THR A 26 -5.75 -19.39 -22.34
C THR A 26 -6.29 -20.74 -21.87
N ASN A 27 -7.59 -20.85 -21.59
CA ASN A 27 -8.23 -22.00 -20.93
C ASN A 27 -7.72 -22.28 -19.50
N GLU A 28 -7.02 -21.33 -18.88
CA GLU A 28 -6.59 -21.46 -17.48
C GLU A 28 -7.68 -20.96 -16.52
N ILE A 29 -8.02 -21.78 -15.52
CA ILE A 29 -8.94 -21.39 -14.45
C ILE A 29 -8.12 -20.92 -13.27
N VAL A 30 -8.16 -19.61 -13.03
CA VAL A 30 -7.48 -18.95 -11.90
C VAL A 30 -8.48 -18.08 -11.16
N THR A 31 -8.36 -17.99 -9.85
CA THR A 31 -9.17 -17.07 -9.04
C THR A 31 -8.57 -15.66 -9.04
N ALA A 32 -9.34 -14.65 -8.61
CA ALA A 32 -8.84 -13.28 -8.47
C ALA A 32 -7.69 -13.19 -7.45
N GLU A 33 -7.77 -13.94 -6.34
CA GLU A 33 -6.71 -13.99 -5.32
C GLU A 33 -5.42 -14.59 -5.88
N GLU A 34 -5.51 -15.71 -6.61
CA GLU A 34 -4.34 -16.33 -7.24
C GLU A 34 -3.72 -15.44 -8.30
N LEU A 35 -4.55 -14.77 -9.11
CA LEU A 35 -4.10 -13.95 -10.23
C LEU A 35 -3.44 -12.64 -9.78
N GLY A 36 -4.00 -11.99 -8.76
CA GLY A 36 -3.64 -10.61 -8.43
C GLY A 36 -3.94 -10.20 -6.98
N GLY A 37 -4.07 -11.16 -6.07
CA GLY A 37 -4.26 -10.88 -4.65
C GLY A 37 -3.02 -10.27 -3.99
N ALA A 38 -3.20 -9.78 -2.76
CA ALA A 38 -2.15 -9.12 -1.98
C ALA A 38 -0.90 -10.01 -1.78
N SER A 39 -1.09 -11.33 -1.60
CA SER A 39 0.02 -12.29 -1.45
C SER A 39 0.84 -12.41 -2.74
N THR A 40 0.18 -12.46 -3.91
CA THR A 40 0.85 -12.50 -5.22
C THR A 40 1.68 -11.25 -5.47
N HIS A 41 1.18 -10.08 -5.07
CA HIS A 41 1.88 -8.81 -5.26
C HIS A 41 2.99 -8.51 -4.27
N THR A 42 2.93 -9.07 -3.05
CA THR A 42 4.00 -8.89 -2.05
C THR A 42 5.09 -9.95 -2.10
N LYS A 43 4.78 -11.19 -2.54
CA LYS A 43 5.74 -12.30 -2.51
C LYS A 43 6.35 -12.67 -3.86
N LYS A 44 5.61 -12.47 -4.95
CA LYS A 44 6.00 -12.99 -6.27
C LYS A 44 6.34 -11.90 -7.27
N SER A 45 5.44 -10.93 -7.46
CA SER A 45 5.61 -9.90 -8.50
C SER A 45 6.26 -8.61 -7.99
N SER A 46 6.34 -8.41 -6.66
CA SER A 46 6.89 -7.20 -6.03
C SER A 46 6.21 -5.91 -6.48
N VAL A 47 4.94 -5.98 -6.89
CA VAL A 47 4.13 -4.81 -7.24
C VAL A 47 3.66 -4.08 -5.99
N ALA A 48 3.45 -4.79 -4.88
CA ALA A 48 3.06 -4.20 -3.60
C ALA A 48 4.21 -4.31 -2.59
N ASP A 49 4.47 -3.21 -1.89
CA ASP A 49 5.51 -3.09 -0.87
C ASP A 49 5.05 -3.65 0.49
N GLY A 50 3.73 -3.80 0.67
CA GLY A 50 3.14 -4.28 1.93
C GLY A 50 1.73 -4.81 1.75
N ALA A 51 1.37 -5.77 2.62
CA ALA A 51 0.02 -6.32 2.74
C ALA A 51 -0.40 -6.37 4.21
N PHE A 52 -1.62 -5.95 4.49
CA PHE A 52 -2.18 -5.81 5.85
C PHE A 52 -3.50 -6.56 5.98
N GLU A 53 -3.89 -6.90 7.21
CA GLU A 53 -5.09 -7.73 7.44
C GLU A 53 -6.39 -6.96 7.21
N ASN A 54 -6.39 -5.65 7.40
CA ASN A 54 -7.57 -4.81 7.24
C ASN A 54 -7.22 -3.35 6.93
N ASP A 55 -8.23 -2.58 6.55
CA ASP A 55 -8.12 -1.18 6.15
C ASP A 55 -7.54 -0.28 7.25
N ILE A 56 -7.87 -0.55 8.52
CA ILE A 56 -7.41 0.27 9.65
C ILE A 56 -5.90 0.11 9.79
N GLU A 57 -5.42 -1.13 9.82
CA GLU A 57 -3.99 -1.43 9.90
C GLU A 57 -3.23 -0.84 8.71
N ALA A 58 -3.75 -0.99 7.49
CA ALA A 58 -3.14 -0.42 6.29
C ALA A 58 -2.99 1.11 6.41
N LEU A 59 -4.03 1.81 6.84
CA LEU A 59 -4.01 3.26 7.02
C LEU A 59 -3.07 3.71 8.15
N GLU A 60 -2.96 2.95 9.22
CA GLU A 60 -2.00 3.21 10.30
C GLU A 60 -0.56 3.11 9.78
N GLN A 61 -0.25 2.09 8.98
CA GLN A 61 1.09 1.92 8.40
C GLN A 61 1.41 3.00 7.36
N VAL A 62 0.43 3.43 6.57
CA VAL A 62 0.58 4.61 5.69
C VAL A 62 0.94 5.84 6.51
N ARG A 63 0.24 6.12 7.62
CA ARG A 63 0.54 7.28 8.48
C ARG A 63 1.96 7.24 9.03
N ILE A 64 2.40 6.05 9.46
CA ILE A 64 3.77 5.84 9.93
C ILE A 64 4.77 6.12 8.80
N LEU A 65 4.53 5.62 7.58
CA LEU A 65 5.40 5.90 6.43
C LEU A 65 5.54 7.41 6.19
N PHE A 66 4.45 8.17 6.24
CA PHE A 66 4.46 9.62 6.08
C PHE A 66 5.25 10.38 7.15
N ASP A 67 5.44 9.81 8.35
CA ASP A 67 6.27 10.42 9.37
C ASP A 67 7.78 10.40 9.02
N PHE A 68 8.19 9.54 8.08
CA PHE A 68 9.57 9.46 7.60
C PHE A 68 9.83 10.26 6.31
N LEU A 69 8.78 10.67 5.59
CA LEU A 69 8.91 11.30 4.28
C LEU A 69 8.93 12.84 4.39
N PRO A 70 9.80 13.55 3.64
CA PRO A 70 9.68 14.99 3.48
C PRO A 70 8.41 15.33 2.68
N LEU A 71 7.91 16.57 2.83
CA LEU A 71 6.73 17.01 2.07
C LEU A 71 6.99 17.08 0.56
N ASN A 72 8.24 17.28 0.16
CA ASN A 72 8.68 17.30 -1.23
C ASN A 72 10.20 17.11 -1.32
N ASN A 73 10.71 16.98 -2.54
CA ASN A 73 12.13 16.73 -2.83
C ASN A 73 13.10 17.88 -2.50
N ARG A 74 12.61 19.07 -2.08
CA ARG A 74 13.45 20.21 -1.68
C ARG A 74 13.56 20.36 -0.16
N GLU A 75 12.74 19.63 0.58
CA GLU A 75 12.72 19.67 2.04
C GLU A 75 13.48 18.48 2.63
N LYS A 76 14.05 18.68 3.82
CA LYS A 76 14.68 17.59 4.56
C LYS A 76 13.60 16.68 5.15
N PRO A 77 13.87 15.36 5.28
CA PRO A 77 12.94 14.46 5.97
C PRO A 77 12.69 14.95 7.42
N PRO A 78 11.52 14.67 8.00
CA PRO A 78 11.26 14.98 9.40
C PRO A 78 12.35 14.39 10.29
N LEU A 79 12.86 15.19 11.23
CA LEU A 79 13.70 14.68 12.31
C LEU A 79 12.77 13.84 13.20
N ALA A 80 12.76 12.52 13.02
CA ALA A 80 11.98 11.63 13.86
C ALA A 80 12.37 11.89 15.33
N LEU A 81 11.42 12.45 16.11
CA LEU A 81 11.51 12.41 17.56
C LEU A 81 11.43 10.94 17.93
N SER A 82 12.56 10.35 18.33
CA SER A 82 12.54 9.09 19.03
C SER A 82 11.58 9.23 20.22
N SER A 83 10.70 8.24 20.37
CA SER A 83 9.61 8.15 21.37
C SER A 83 8.24 8.70 20.94
N MET A 84 7.36 7.76 20.55
CA MET A 84 5.94 7.70 20.92
C MET A 84 5.25 9.03 21.21
N THR A 85 5.19 9.94 20.25
CA THR A 85 4.23 11.05 20.28
C THR A 85 3.30 10.93 19.08
N PRO A 86 2.02 10.58 19.25
CA PRO A 86 1.07 10.60 18.15
C PRO A 86 1.00 12.02 17.61
N ARG A 87 1.07 12.17 16.29
CA ARG A 87 1.02 13.43 15.55
C ARG A 87 -0.37 14.08 15.59
N VAL A 88 -0.96 14.17 16.76
CA VAL A 88 -2.03 15.13 17.10
C VAL A 88 -1.30 16.25 17.82
N LEU A 89 -0.92 17.30 17.08
CA LEU A 89 -0.47 18.65 17.52
C LEU A 89 0.62 19.20 16.57
N LYS A 90 0.24 19.48 15.32
CA LYS A 90 0.78 20.61 14.56
C LYS A 90 -0.11 21.04 13.38
N CYS A 91 -1.42 20.78 13.48
CA CYS A 91 -2.40 21.57 12.74
C CYS A 91 -2.65 22.83 13.58
N GLY A 92 -1.87 23.88 13.32
CA GLY A 92 -1.90 25.10 14.14
C GLY A 92 -0.80 26.09 13.79
N LEU A 93 -0.80 26.58 12.55
CA LEU A 93 -0.29 27.91 12.18
C LEU A 93 -0.79 28.22 10.76
N ILE A 94 -2.07 28.58 10.62
CA ILE A 94 -2.45 29.99 10.41
C ILE A 94 -1.57 30.96 11.22
N ARG A 95 -0.49 31.42 10.60
CA ARG A 95 -0.04 32.82 10.58
C ARG A 95 0.67 33.08 9.27
#